data_AF-A0A846G7V6-F1
#
_entry.id   AF-A0A846G7V6-F1
#
_cell.length_a   1.000
_cell.length_b   1.000
_cell.length_c   1.000
_cell.angle_alpha   90.00
_cell.angle_beta   90.00
_cell.angle_gamma   90.00
#
_symmetry.space_group_name_H-M   'P 1'
#
loop_
_entity.id
_entity.type
_entity.pdbx_description
1 polymer ?
#
loop_
_entity_poly.entity_id
_entity_poly.type
_entity_poly.pdbx_seq_one_letter_code
_entity_poly.pdbx_strand_id
1 'polypeptide(L)'
;MKSQDKLKGIEPDQYYCIGSKKKIPNLAIEVVITSGGIQTLEIYQGLGVSEVWFWQNRELQVFCLENCEYLQKNNSQLLPNLDLDLLVSYLGDDPFDAIWDFKAKIKRQ
;
A
#
# COMPACT_ATOMS: atom_id res chain seq x y z
N MET A 1 1.43 -21.38 2.80
CA MET A 1 2.22 -21.24 4.04
C MET A 1 2.20 -19.77 4.44
N LYS A 2 1.22 -19.36 5.27
CA LYS A 2 1.04 -17.97 5.73
C LYS A 2 2.16 -17.66 6.72
N SER A 3 3.08 -16.76 6.38
CA SER A 3 4.15 -16.35 7.31
C SER A 3 3.56 -15.38 8.32
N GLN A 4 3.28 -15.88 9.53
CA GLN A 4 2.83 -15.10 10.69
C GLN A 4 4.04 -14.39 11.32
N ASP A 5 4.48 -13.28 10.73
CA ASP A 5 5.33 -12.33 11.44
C ASP A 5 4.42 -11.19 11.90
N LYS A 6 3.80 -11.36 13.08
CA LYS A 6 3.01 -10.31 13.73
C LYS A 6 3.93 -9.11 13.97
N LEU A 7 3.75 -8.05 13.19
CA LEU A 7 4.20 -6.72 13.57
C LEU A 7 3.52 -6.37 14.91
N LYS A 8 4.20 -5.63 15.79
CA LYS A 8 3.80 -5.42 17.19
C LYS A 8 2.44 -4.72 17.35
N GLY A 9 1.33 -5.44 17.15
CA GLY A 9 -0.03 -5.02 17.47
C GLY A 9 -0.96 -4.78 16.27
N ILE A 10 -0.43 -4.67 15.04
CA ILE A 10 -1.23 -4.43 13.83
C ILE A 10 -0.84 -5.41 12.72
N GLU A 11 -1.83 -5.96 12.02
CA GLU A 11 -1.64 -6.77 10.82
C GLU A 11 -2.27 -6.01 9.65
N PRO A 12 -1.48 -5.54 8.67
CA PRO A 12 -2.00 -4.88 7.49
C PRO A 12 -2.95 -5.81 6.73
N ASP A 13 -3.97 -5.25 6.06
CA ASP A 13 -4.80 -6.03 5.13
C ASP A 13 -3.96 -6.72 4.06
N GLN A 14 -2.93 -6.01 3.54
CA GLN A 14 -1.89 -6.56 2.68
C GLN A 14 -0.53 -5.91 2.94
N TYR A 15 0.56 -6.66 2.71
CA TYR A 15 1.91 -6.12 2.84
C TYR A 15 2.90 -6.79 1.89
N TYR A 16 3.97 -6.05 1.56
CA TYR A 16 5.00 -6.51 0.65
C TYR A 16 6.41 -6.18 1.16
N CYS A 17 7.31 -7.17 1.05
CA CYS A 17 8.75 -6.98 1.23
C CYS A 17 9.40 -6.92 -0.16
N ILE A 18 10.08 -5.82 -0.47
CA ILE A 18 10.67 -5.62 -1.80
C ILE A 18 12.16 -5.99 -1.76
N GLY A 19 12.59 -6.76 -2.76
CA GLY A 19 13.96 -7.24 -2.94
C GLY A 19 14.32 -8.47 -2.11
N SER A 20 13.96 -8.50 -0.82
CA SER A 20 14.25 -9.63 0.07
C SER A 20 13.18 -9.78 1.16
N LYS A 21 13.10 -10.97 1.78
CA LYS A 21 12.24 -11.16 2.96
C LYS A 21 12.79 -10.34 4.13
N LYS A 22 11.92 -9.58 4.80
CA LYS A 22 12.23 -8.71 5.93
C LYS A 22 11.20 -8.90 7.03
N LYS A 23 11.57 -8.58 8.27
CA LYS A 23 10.65 -8.61 9.41
C LYS A 23 9.67 -7.43 9.40
N ILE A 24 10.14 -6.28 8.93
CA ILE A 24 9.33 -5.08 8.71
C ILE A 24 9.10 -4.99 7.20
N PRO A 25 7.84 -4.94 6.73
CA PRO A 25 7.56 -4.80 5.32
C PRO A 25 7.99 -3.43 4.81
N ASN A 26 8.24 -3.34 3.51
CA ASN A 26 8.50 -2.06 2.88
C ASN A 26 7.18 -1.32 2.65
N LEU A 27 6.16 -2.04 2.19
CA LEU A 27 4.84 -1.52 1.88
C LEU A 27 3.78 -2.21 2.74
N ALA A 28 2.91 -1.44 3.39
CA ALA A 28 1.66 -1.89 3.98
C ALA A 28 0.47 -1.25 3.24
N ILE A 29 -0.64 -1.96 3.11
CA ILE A 29 -1.87 -1.49 2.48
C ILE A 29 -3.04 -1.76 3.42
N GLU A 30 -3.88 -0.75 3.59
CA GLU A 30 -5.06 -0.76 4.46
C GLU A 30 -6.32 -0.36 3.66
N VAL A 31 -7.39 -1.13 3.80
CA VAL A 31 -8.70 -0.84 3.21
C VAL A 31 -9.62 -0.27 4.29
N VAL A 32 -9.80 1.05 4.28
CA VAL A 32 -10.54 1.76 5.32
C VAL A 32 -12.00 1.88 4.92
N ILE A 33 -12.85 1.03 5.50
CA ILE A 33 -14.31 1.04 5.28
C ILE A 33 -15.03 1.95 6.29
N THR A 34 -14.55 1.98 7.54
CA THR A 34 -15.08 2.85 8.60
C THR A 34 -14.01 3.84 9.04
N SER A 35 -14.40 5.07 9.37
CA SER A 35 -13.49 6.15 9.76
C SER A 35 -12.61 5.77 10.97
N GLY A 36 -11.36 5.35 10.73
CA GLY A 36 -10.42 4.92 11.77
C GLY A 36 -8.93 4.93 11.39
N GLY A 37 -8.55 5.37 10.18
CA GLY A 37 -7.20 5.20 9.63
C GLY A 37 -6.06 5.98 10.31
N ILE A 38 -6.36 7.00 11.13
CA ILE A 38 -5.32 7.90 11.67
C ILE A 38 -4.48 7.26 12.79
N GLN A 39 -5.06 6.40 13.65
CA GLN A 39 -4.29 5.71 14.71
C GLN A 39 -3.32 4.66 14.16
N THR A 40 -3.58 4.16 12.95
CA THR A 40 -2.79 3.13 12.29
C THR A 40 -1.43 3.65 11.81
N LEU A 41 -1.36 4.91 11.35
CA LEU A 41 -0.12 5.52 10.87
C LEU A 41 0.95 5.64 11.98
N GLU A 42 0.57 6.03 13.19
CA GLU A 42 1.50 6.15 14.33
C GLU A 42 2.13 4.79 14.69
N ILE A 43 1.35 3.70 14.59
CA ILE A 43 1.86 2.34 14.81
C ILE A 43 2.88 1.97 13.72
N TYR A 44 2.56 2.23 12.46
CA TYR A 44 3.48 1.96 11.34
C TYR A 44 4.76 2.79 11.42
N GLN A 45 4.66 4.02 11.90
CA GLN A 45 5.80 4.92 12.12
C GLN A 45 6.72 4.33 13.19
N GLY A 46 6.16 3.88 14.31
CA GLY A 46 6.92 3.20 15.37
C GLY A 46 7.53 1.86 14.94
N LEU A 47 6.94 1.20 13.94
CA LEU A 47 7.48 -0.02 13.32
C LEU A 47 8.52 0.26 12.22
N GLY A 48 8.58 1.48 11.69
CA GLY A 48 9.50 1.87 10.62
C GLY A 48 9.11 1.33 9.24
N VAL A 49 7.81 1.16 8.95
CA VAL A 49 7.36 0.76 7.60
C VAL A 49 7.61 1.92 6.63
N SER A 50 8.30 1.66 5.53
CA SER A 50 8.76 2.71 4.62
C SER A 50 7.61 3.44 3.90
N GLU A 51 6.58 2.71 3.51
CA GLU A 51 5.44 3.25 2.76
C GLU A 51 4.13 2.56 3.21
N VAL A 52 3.07 3.35 3.37
CA VAL A 52 1.73 2.86 3.76
C VAL A 52 0.69 3.44 2.81
N TRP A 53 -0.15 2.59 2.24
CA TRP A 53 -1.25 2.99 1.37
C TRP A 53 -2.59 2.81 2.06
N PHE A 54 -3.45 3.82 2.00
CA PHE A 54 -4.83 3.72 2.44
C PHE A 54 -5.76 3.80 1.23
N TRP A 55 -6.60 2.79 1.08
CA TRP A 55 -7.75 2.87 0.19
C TRP A 55 -8.97 3.28 1.01
N GLN A 56 -9.43 4.51 0.83
CA GLN A 56 -10.57 5.06 1.56
C GLN A 56 -11.42 5.92 0.63
N ASN A 57 -12.75 5.80 0.69
CA ASN A 57 -13.68 6.62 -0.09
C ASN A 57 -13.39 6.63 -1.61
N ARG A 58 -12.90 5.50 -2.16
CA ARG A 58 -12.47 5.35 -3.57
C ARG A 58 -11.23 6.16 -3.96
N GLU A 59 -10.47 6.62 -2.97
CA GLU A 59 -9.19 7.30 -3.18
C GLU A 59 -8.06 6.47 -2.58
N LEU A 60 -6.94 6.42 -3.29
CA LEU A 60 -5.70 5.82 -2.80
C LEU A 60 -4.81 6.94 -2.26
N GLN A 61 -4.50 6.87 -0.96
CA GLN A 61 -3.62 7.80 -0.29
C GLN A 61 -2.30 7.12 0.03
N VAL A 62 -1.19 7.71 -0.42
CA VAL A 62 0.16 7.16 -0.20
C VAL A 62 0.89 7.99 0.84
N PHE A 63 1.42 7.32 1.87
CA PHE A 63 2.24 7.92 2.92
C PHE A 63 3.64 7.31 2.92
N CYS A 64 4.66 8.15 2.82
CA CYS A 64 6.06 7.75 2.82
C CYS A 64 6.74 8.21 4.11
N LEU A 65 7.48 7.32 4.76
CA LEU A 65 8.22 7.62 5.99
C LEU A 65 9.52 8.35 5.65
N GLU A 66 9.60 9.64 5.96
CA GLU A 66 10.77 10.50 5.76
C GLU A 66 11.14 11.17 7.07
N ASN A 67 12.42 11.10 7.48
CA ASN A 67 12.91 11.72 8.72
C ASN A 67 12.06 11.36 9.97
N CYS A 68 11.62 10.10 10.05
CA CYS A 68 10.75 9.58 11.11
C CYS A 68 9.32 10.14 11.12
N GLU A 69 8.84 10.83 10.09
CA GLU A 69 7.45 11.28 9.95
C GLU A 69 6.84 10.82 8.62
N TYR A 70 5.53 10.57 8.61
CA TYR A 70 4.83 10.24 7.37
C TYR A 70 4.43 11.50 6.62
N LEU A 71 4.82 11.55 5.34
CA LEU A 71 4.39 12.59 4.42
C LEU A 71 3.50 11.97 3.36
N GLN A 72 2.34 12.58 3.11
CA GLN A 72 1.50 12.18 2.00
C GLN A 72 2.18 12.54 0.67
N LYS A 73 2.18 11.61 -0.28
CA LYS A 73 2.75 11.77 -1.62
C LYS A 73 1.73 11.35 -2.67
N ASN A 74 1.90 11.87 -3.87
CA ASN A 74 1.05 11.51 -5.01
C ASN A 74 1.55 10.27 -5.74
N ASN A 75 2.80 9.85 -5.50
CA ASN A 75 3.44 8.72 -6.18
C ASN A 75 4.14 7.83 -5.15
N SER A 76 4.26 6.54 -5.49
CA SER A 76 5.01 5.57 -4.69
C SER A 76 6.52 5.81 -4.79
N GLN A 77 7.23 5.75 -3.66
CA GLN A 77 8.69 5.76 -3.65
C GLN A 77 9.27 4.37 -3.88
N LEU A 78 8.55 3.34 -3.45
CA LEU A 78 8.92 1.95 -3.64
C LEU A 78 8.66 1.45 -5.05
N LEU A 79 7.63 1.97 -5.72
CA LEU A 79 7.21 1.58 -7.07
C LEU A 79 7.14 2.82 -7.98
N PRO A 80 8.28 3.45 -8.32
CA PRO A 80 8.31 4.72 -9.04
C PRO A 80 7.73 4.67 -10.46
N ASN A 81 7.67 3.47 -11.06
CA ASN A 81 7.13 3.26 -12.40
C ASN A 81 5.66 2.85 -12.38
N LEU A 82 5.02 2.77 -11.21
CA LEU A 82 3.62 2.43 -11.09
C LEU A 82 2.77 3.69 -11.21
N ASP A 83 1.95 3.74 -12.25
CA ASP A 83 0.91 4.75 -12.40
C ASP A 83 -0.26 4.42 -11.44
N LEU A 84 -0.31 5.17 -10.32
CA LEU A 84 -1.32 4.97 -9.28
C LEU A 84 -2.71 5.41 -9.73
N ASP A 85 -2.82 6.45 -10.56
CA ASP A 85 -4.10 6.90 -11.09
C ASP A 85 -4.70 5.82 -12.00
N LEU A 86 -3.85 5.20 -12.83
CA LEU A 86 -4.24 4.05 -13.65
C LEU A 86 -4.67 2.87 -12.76
N LEU A 87 -3.92 2.55 -11.71
CA LEU A 87 -4.30 1.49 -10.76
C LEU A 87 -5.68 1.76 -10.15
N VAL A 88 -5.93 3.00 -9.69
CA VAL A 88 -7.21 3.41 -9.10
C VAL A 88 -8.36 3.28 -10.09
N SER A 89 -8.13 3.60 -11.36
CA SER A 89 -9.17 3.46 -12.39
C SER A 89 -9.71 2.03 -12.52
N TYR A 90 -8.90 1.02 -12.20
CA TYR A 90 -9.29 -0.40 -12.26
C TYR A 90 -9.96 -0.93 -10.99
N LEU A 91 -9.96 -0.18 -9.88
CA LEU A 91 -10.55 -0.64 -8.61
C LEU A 91 -12.09 -0.46 -8.55
N GLY A 92 -12.71 0.09 -9.60
CA GLY A 92 -14.15 0.33 -9.70
C GLY A 92 -14.93 -0.61 -10.65
N ASP A 93 -14.23 -1.35 -11.51
CA ASP A 93 -14.81 -2.24 -12.53
C ASP A 93 -14.89 -3.70 -12.05
N ASP A 94 -15.52 -4.57 -12.84
CA ASP A 94 -15.54 -6.01 -12.55
C ASP A 94 -14.08 -6.50 -12.35
N PRO A 95 -13.76 -7.11 -11.19
CA PRO A 95 -12.38 -7.42 -10.84
C PRO A 95 -11.68 -8.35 -11.82
N PHE A 96 -12.41 -9.16 -12.59
CA PHE A 96 -11.81 -10.08 -13.56
C PHE A 96 -11.31 -9.35 -14.81
N ASP A 97 -12.11 -8.44 -15.36
CA ASP A 97 -11.74 -7.67 -16.55
C ASP A 97 -10.63 -6.64 -16.20
N ALA A 98 -10.76 -5.98 -15.05
CA ALA A 98 -9.83 -4.98 -14.57
C ALA A 98 -8.39 -5.51 -14.39
N ILE A 99 -8.22 -6.73 -13.85
CA ILE A 99 -6.90 -7.34 -13.67
C ILE A 99 -6.23 -7.66 -15.01
N TRP A 100 -7.00 -8.10 -16.00
CA TRP A 100 -6.45 -8.48 -17.30
C TRP A 100 -5.99 -7.25 -18.09
N ASP A 101 -6.80 -6.21 -18.11
CA ASP A 101 -6.48 -4.95 -18.79
C ASP A 101 -5.29 -4.24 -18.16
N PHE A 102 -5.24 -4.19 -16.83
CA PHE A 102 -4.11 -3.63 -16.11
C PHE A 102 -2.80 -4.38 -16.42
N LYS A 103 -2.84 -5.72 -16.39
CA LYS A 103 -1.67 -6.56 -16.76
C LYS A 103 -1.24 -6.36 -18.22
N ALA A 104 -2.19 -6.20 -19.13
CA ALA A 104 -1.89 -5.96 -20.54
C ALA A 104 -1.21 -4.60 -20.77
N LYS A 105 -1.56 -3.59 -19.97
CA LYS A 105 -1.02 -2.23 -20.09
C LYS A 105 0.37 -2.07 -19.47
N ILE A 106 0.63 -2.69 -18.30
CA ILE A 106 1.97 -2.72 -17.70
C ILE A 106 3.00 -3.39 -18.63
N LYS A 107 2.61 -4.46 -19.35
CA LYS A 107 3.53 -5.17 -20.26
C LYS A 107 3.93 -4.37 -21.52
N ARG A 108 3.26 -3.24 -21.79
CA ARG A 108 3.50 -2.42 -22.99
C ARG A 108 4.28 -1.14 -22.70
N GLN A 109 4.61 -0.88 -21.43
CA GLN A 109 5.53 0.17 -21.00
C GLN A 109 6.94 -0.43 -20.84
#